data_AF-A0A3B0ZLT6-F1
#
_entry.id   AF-A0A3B0ZLT6-F1
#
_cell.length_a   1.000
_cell.length_b   1.000
_cell.length_c   1.000
_cell.angle_alpha   90.00
_cell.angle_beta   90.00
_cell.angle_gamma   90.00
#
_symmetry.space_group_name_H-M   'P 1'
#
loop_
_entity.id
_entity.type
_entity.pdbx_description
1 polymer ?
#
loop_
_entity_poly.entity_id
_entity_poly.type
_entity_poly.pdbx_seq_one_letter_code
_entity_poly.pdbx_strand_id
1 'polypeptide(L)'
;MNLDNERTINIINAPEKSCYTTDIIVDILKLQSVNASYGHKFTGRPVTELICSNADLIKIKTEYNFAEHEARLFIEKSIKKERELKIHHPLKTWFLIIEKEEEGDKLIRIANISPLLQPLHQANEVLALNSKQDYLDLMISILDIYLRTAKNYELGVDLSLSNFAIDKANIVYYVDDEIDAWDTFSFLPHFIANIIRTQDWLIAENATFLGERTRTLLLKYFNDTHWSTVIAEELRDLFVSENKVDLREKVIHALYHGVVFNYQPKHTAKIIALLADPHANVEALETCLNYLDKRGISDAIVLGDIVGYGPYPQECIDLLRGREDFSIIRGNHDHAVVTGKKVSGSNSLAGWTLNWTQNNVSDEYREWLDGLPSYLTQGNWLAVHGSPRDKTFFNGYVYQMTYKENLDELQKRNIPLCFHGHTHIQKIYYRMKGNDLMTDDKTDVIKSAQHALICPGSIGQPRSGKAGVEFAIINIETLELEFQRLPYNIDKTIAAMTARHFPAALGERLLQGK
;
A
#
# COMPACT_ATOMS: atom_id res chain seq x y z
N MET A 1 -15.09 -32.73 -38.25
CA MET A 1 -16.30 -32.02 -38.71
C MET A 1 -15.87 -31.21 -39.93
N ASN A 2 -16.45 -31.45 -41.10
CA ASN A 2 -16.07 -30.77 -42.35
C ASN A 2 -16.32 -29.27 -42.21
N LEU A 3 -15.28 -28.46 -42.44
CA LEU A 3 -15.27 -26.99 -42.33
C LEU A 3 -15.87 -26.30 -43.58
N ASP A 4 -17.03 -26.79 -44.07
CA ASP A 4 -17.70 -26.24 -45.28
C ASP A 4 -18.91 -25.35 -44.97
N ASN A 5 -19.17 -25.03 -43.70
CA ASN A 5 -20.17 -24.03 -43.35
C ASN A 5 -19.59 -22.62 -43.58
N GLU A 6 -20.30 -21.79 -44.35
CA GLU A 6 -19.92 -20.42 -44.74
C GLU A 6 -19.63 -19.52 -43.52
N ARG A 7 -18.41 -19.57 -42.98
CA ARG A 7 -17.93 -18.67 -41.93
C ARG A 7 -17.56 -17.32 -42.56
N THR A 8 -18.19 -16.25 -42.08
CA THR A 8 -17.81 -14.88 -42.45
C THR A 8 -17.00 -14.25 -41.32
N ILE A 9 -15.82 -13.72 -41.63
CA ILE A 9 -14.97 -12.99 -40.68
C ILE A 9 -15.20 -11.49 -40.85
N ASN A 10 -15.52 -10.81 -39.75
CA ASN A 10 -15.67 -9.36 -39.72
C ASN A 10 -14.63 -8.76 -38.77
N ILE A 11 -13.57 -8.15 -39.32
CA ILE A 11 -12.55 -7.46 -38.53
C ILE A 11 -13.14 -6.16 -37.99
N ILE A 12 -13.22 -6.06 -36.67
CA ILE A 12 -13.73 -4.89 -35.95
C ILE A 12 -12.59 -3.91 -35.67
N ASN A 13 -11.40 -4.43 -35.40
CA ASN A 13 -10.22 -3.62 -35.13
C ASN A 13 -8.95 -4.29 -35.59
N ALA A 14 -8.31 -3.67 -36.57
CA ALA A 14 -6.92 -3.89 -36.92
C ALA A 14 -6.15 -2.62 -36.52
N PRO A 15 -5.25 -2.67 -35.53
CA PRO A 15 -4.28 -1.60 -35.28
C PRO A 15 -3.52 -1.23 -36.58
N GLU A 16 -3.04 0.01 -36.73
CA GLU A 16 -2.38 0.47 -37.96
C GLU A 16 -1.22 -0.42 -38.43
N LYS A 17 -0.55 -1.09 -37.49
CA LYS A 17 0.57 -2.00 -37.76
C LYS A 17 0.16 -3.46 -37.92
N SER A 18 -1.13 -3.80 -37.75
CA SER A 18 -1.62 -5.17 -37.85
C SER A 18 -1.42 -5.73 -39.25
N CYS A 19 -0.85 -6.94 -39.32
CA CYS A 19 -0.70 -7.70 -40.55
C CYS A 19 -1.84 -8.71 -40.78
N TYR A 20 -2.83 -8.78 -39.88
CA TYR A 20 -3.87 -9.80 -39.91
C TYR A 20 -5.00 -9.43 -40.88
N THR A 21 -5.06 -10.13 -42.01
CA THR A 21 -6.15 -10.06 -42.98
C THR A 21 -7.19 -11.15 -42.72
N THR A 22 -8.38 -11.00 -43.30
CA THR A 22 -9.43 -12.03 -43.26
C THR A 22 -8.93 -13.39 -43.74
N ASP A 23 -8.15 -13.44 -44.83
CA ASP A 23 -7.63 -14.69 -45.39
C ASP A 23 -6.69 -15.41 -44.41
N ILE A 24 -5.79 -14.66 -43.76
CA ILE A 24 -4.87 -15.21 -42.74
C ILE A 24 -5.66 -15.80 -41.56
N ILE A 25 -6.68 -15.09 -41.09
CA ILE A 25 -7.54 -15.55 -39.99
C ILE A 25 -8.27 -16.83 -40.39
N VAL A 26 -8.88 -16.87 -41.57
CA VAL A 26 -9.59 -18.06 -42.08
C VAL A 26 -8.67 -19.26 -42.20
N ASP A 27 -7.45 -19.08 -42.68
CA ASP A 27 -6.48 -20.17 -42.80
C ASP A 27 -6.05 -20.72 -41.45
N ILE A 28 -5.82 -19.87 -40.45
CA ILE A 28 -5.49 -20.32 -39.09
C ILE A 28 -6.69 -21.05 -38.44
N LEU A 29 -7.92 -20.57 -38.64
CA LEU A 29 -9.14 -21.20 -38.10
C LEU A 29 -9.39 -22.62 -38.62
N LYS A 30 -8.70 -23.06 -39.68
CA LYS A 30 -8.75 -24.46 -40.18
C LYS A 30 -7.89 -25.42 -39.36
N LEU A 31 -6.99 -24.90 -38.52
CA LEU A 31 -6.14 -25.70 -37.66
C LEU A 31 -6.93 -26.27 -36.47
N GLN A 32 -6.38 -27.33 -35.86
CA GLN A 32 -7.01 -27.96 -34.69
C GLN A 32 -6.91 -27.04 -33.47
N SER A 33 -7.98 -27.01 -32.68
CA SER A 33 -7.98 -26.30 -31.40
C SER A 33 -7.05 -26.94 -30.38
N VAL A 34 -6.48 -26.10 -29.53
CA VAL A 34 -5.59 -26.45 -28.44
C VAL A 34 -6.31 -26.17 -27.14
N ASN A 35 -6.26 -27.10 -26.19
CA ASN A 35 -6.87 -26.91 -24.88
C ASN A 35 -6.05 -25.92 -24.04
N ALA A 36 -6.74 -24.97 -23.40
CA ALA A 36 -6.21 -24.22 -22.28
C ALA A 36 -6.37 -25.06 -21.01
N SER A 37 -5.27 -25.41 -20.35
CA SER A 37 -5.31 -26.14 -19.08
C SER A 37 -4.14 -25.74 -18.20
N TYR A 38 -4.35 -25.81 -16.88
CA TYR A 38 -3.33 -25.47 -15.90
C TYR A 38 -2.08 -26.34 -16.11
N GLY A 39 -0.90 -25.71 -16.22
CA GLY A 39 0.37 -26.38 -16.48
C GLY A 39 0.68 -26.67 -17.96
N HIS A 40 -0.19 -26.31 -18.90
CA HIS A 40 0.06 -26.46 -20.33
C HIS A 40 0.61 -25.16 -20.96
N LYS A 41 0.94 -25.23 -22.27
CA LYS A 41 1.46 -24.10 -23.06
C LYS A 41 0.56 -22.87 -23.00
N PHE A 42 -0.75 -23.07 -22.89
CA PHE A 42 -1.71 -22.00 -22.72
C PHE A 42 -2.54 -22.21 -21.46
N THR A 43 -2.69 -21.13 -20.71
CA THR A 43 -3.51 -21.01 -19.52
C THR A 43 -4.61 -19.99 -19.78
N GLY A 44 -5.80 -20.20 -19.20
CA GLY A 44 -6.94 -19.31 -19.39
C GLY A 44 -8.25 -20.00 -19.04
N ARG A 45 -9.38 -19.36 -19.35
CA ARG A 45 -10.71 -19.92 -19.14
C ARG A 45 -10.86 -21.21 -19.96
N PRO A 46 -11.34 -22.33 -19.38
CA PRO A 46 -11.54 -23.59 -20.10
C PRO A 46 -12.49 -23.48 -21.30
N VAL A 47 -13.37 -22.47 -21.26
CA VAL A 47 -14.36 -22.16 -22.31
C VAL A 47 -13.77 -21.30 -23.45
N THR A 48 -12.56 -20.74 -23.30
CA THR A 48 -11.88 -20.05 -24.39
C THR A 48 -11.23 -21.08 -25.30
N GLU A 49 -11.70 -21.14 -26.54
CA GLU A 49 -11.10 -22.00 -27.56
C GLU A 49 -9.85 -21.30 -28.12
N LEU A 50 -8.75 -22.03 -28.21
CA LEU A 50 -7.48 -21.52 -28.70
C LEU A 50 -7.11 -22.23 -30.00
N ILE A 51 -6.70 -21.47 -31.01
CA ILE A 51 -6.19 -22.04 -32.26
C ILE A 51 -4.83 -21.40 -32.54
N CYS A 52 -3.79 -22.21 -32.64
CA CYS A 52 -2.40 -21.75 -32.67
C CYS A 52 -1.71 -22.22 -33.96
N SER A 53 -1.09 -21.28 -34.69
CA SER A 53 -0.14 -21.57 -35.75
C SER A 53 1.30 -21.57 -35.20
N ASN A 54 2.30 -21.65 -36.08
CA ASN A 54 3.70 -21.48 -35.67
C ASN A 54 4.05 -20.04 -35.26
N ALA A 55 3.23 -19.06 -35.63
CA ALA A 55 3.52 -17.65 -35.46
C ALA A 55 2.41 -16.86 -34.74
N ASP A 56 1.18 -17.39 -34.65
CA ASP A 56 0.01 -16.65 -34.22
C ASP A 56 -0.91 -17.49 -33.33
N LEU A 57 -1.67 -16.79 -32.48
CA LEU A 57 -2.67 -17.37 -31.59
C LEU A 57 -4.00 -16.66 -31.79
N ILE A 58 -5.04 -17.42 -32.10
CA ILE A 58 -6.44 -17.01 -32.06
C ILE A 58 -7.04 -17.45 -30.73
N LYS A 59 -7.73 -16.52 -30.05
CA LYS A 59 -8.59 -16.79 -28.89
C LYS A 59 -10.04 -16.56 -29.27
N ILE A 60 -10.89 -17.58 -29.15
CA ILE A 60 -12.33 -17.52 -29.40
C ILE A 60 -13.07 -17.61 -28.06
N LYS A 61 -13.91 -16.61 -27.78
CA LYS A 61 -14.71 -16.55 -26.56
C LYS A 61 -16.04 -17.26 -26.78
N THR A 62 -16.07 -18.57 -26.51
CA THR A 62 -17.25 -19.40 -26.76
C THR A 62 -18.32 -19.28 -25.67
N GLU A 63 -17.99 -18.66 -24.54
CA GLU A 63 -18.89 -18.47 -23.41
C GLU A 63 -19.98 -17.41 -23.63
N TYR A 64 -19.81 -16.55 -24.63
CA TYR A 64 -20.77 -15.50 -24.94
C TYR A 64 -21.69 -15.94 -26.08
N ASN A 65 -22.99 -15.72 -25.88
CA ASN A 65 -24.02 -15.84 -26.91
C ASN A 65 -24.69 -14.47 -27.09
N PHE A 66 -24.01 -13.58 -27.80
CA PHE A 66 -24.45 -12.20 -28.02
C PHE A 66 -25.08 -12.03 -29.39
N ALA A 67 -26.02 -11.10 -29.52
CA ALA A 67 -26.39 -10.57 -30.82
C ALA A 67 -25.21 -9.82 -31.44
N GLU A 68 -25.17 -9.71 -32.78
CA GLU A 68 -24.04 -9.08 -33.50
C GLU A 68 -23.74 -7.66 -32.97
N HIS A 69 -24.77 -6.86 -32.71
CA HIS A 69 -24.61 -5.51 -32.16
C HIS A 69 -23.93 -5.51 -30.78
N GLU A 70 -24.35 -6.40 -29.88
CA GLU A 70 -23.79 -6.52 -28.53
C GLU A 70 -22.33 -7.01 -28.57
N ALA A 71 -22.03 -7.95 -29.47
CA ALA A 71 -20.67 -8.43 -29.70
C ALA A 71 -19.73 -7.32 -30.21
N ARG A 72 -20.21 -6.46 -31.12
CA ARG A 72 -19.47 -5.26 -31.57
C ARG A 72 -19.21 -4.29 -30.41
N LEU A 73 -20.23 -3.99 -29.60
CA LEU A 73 -20.08 -3.11 -28.44
C LEU A 73 -19.09 -3.66 -27.40
N PHE A 74 -19.09 -4.98 -27.18
CA PHE A 74 -18.12 -5.65 -26.31
C PHE A 74 -16.69 -5.46 -26.83
N ILE A 75 -16.47 -5.69 -28.12
CA ILE A 75 -15.15 -5.54 -28.75
C ILE A 75 -14.70 -4.08 -28.68
N GLU A 76 -15.56 -3.11 -29.00
CA GLU A 76 -15.25 -1.68 -28.93
C GLU A 76 -14.82 -1.23 -27.53
N LYS A 77 -15.55 -1.68 -26.49
CA LYS A 77 -15.17 -1.43 -25.09
C LYS A 77 -13.82 -2.06 -24.74
N SER A 78 -13.58 -3.29 -25.20
CA SER A 78 -12.32 -3.99 -24.97
C SER A 78 -11.17 -3.22 -25.62
N ILE A 79 -11.27 -2.87 -26.90
CA ILE A 79 -10.25 -2.09 -27.63
C ILE A 79 -9.96 -0.76 -26.94
N LYS A 80 -11.00 -0.04 -26.49
CA LYS A 80 -10.82 1.22 -25.78
C LYS A 80 -9.95 1.00 -24.53
N LYS A 81 -10.29 0.00 -23.72
CA LYS A 81 -9.52 -0.39 -22.53
C LYS A 81 -8.09 -0.78 -22.89
N GLU A 82 -7.89 -1.64 -23.89
CA GLU A 82 -6.56 -2.09 -24.30
C GLU A 82 -5.66 -0.95 -24.78
N ARG A 83 -6.21 0.00 -25.56
CA ARG A 83 -5.50 1.18 -26.07
C ARG A 83 -5.14 2.17 -24.98
N GLU A 84 -6.03 2.35 -24.00
CA GLU A 84 -5.76 3.17 -22.83
C GLU A 84 -4.60 2.56 -22.02
N LEU A 85 -4.69 1.27 -21.68
CA LEU A 85 -3.73 0.59 -20.80
C LEU A 85 -2.35 0.36 -21.43
N LYS A 86 -2.29 0.07 -22.74
CA LYS A 86 -1.04 -0.24 -23.47
C LYS A 86 -0.23 -1.37 -22.84
N ILE A 87 -0.92 -2.43 -22.40
CA ILE A 87 -0.32 -3.62 -21.79
C ILE A 87 -0.39 -4.86 -22.69
N HIS A 88 -1.23 -4.83 -23.73
CA HIS A 88 -1.38 -5.93 -24.69
C HIS A 88 -0.51 -5.71 -25.92
N HIS A 89 -0.28 -6.80 -26.68
CA HIS A 89 0.52 -6.75 -27.88
C HIS A 89 -0.06 -5.77 -28.92
N PRO A 90 0.73 -4.87 -29.53
CA PRO A 90 0.24 -3.81 -30.43
C PRO A 90 -0.39 -4.31 -31.73
N LEU A 91 -0.18 -5.59 -32.08
CA LEU A 91 -0.79 -6.24 -33.25
C LEU A 91 -2.10 -6.99 -32.93
N LYS A 92 -2.52 -7.05 -31.65
CA LYS A 92 -3.76 -7.74 -31.26
C LYS A 92 -4.93 -7.17 -32.06
N THR A 93 -5.61 -8.03 -32.79
CA THR A 93 -6.67 -7.66 -33.75
C THR A 93 -7.95 -8.37 -33.34
N TRP A 94 -9.04 -7.62 -33.20
CA TRP A 94 -10.34 -8.14 -32.78
C TRP A 94 -11.28 -8.32 -33.98
N PHE A 95 -11.98 -9.45 -34.01
CA PHE A 95 -12.90 -9.79 -35.09
C PHE A 95 -14.09 -10.61 -34.59
N LEU A 96 -15.14 -10.67 -35.41
CA LEU A 96 -16.27 -11.57 -35.23
C LEU A 96 -16.15 -12.74 -36.20
N ILE A 97 -16.51 -13.93 -35.72
CA ILE A 97 -16.82 -15.09 -36.56
C ILE A 97 -18.34 -15.18 -36.61
N ILE A 98 -18.89 -15.14 -37.83
CA ILE A 98 -20.31 -15.25 -38.10
C ILE A 98 -20.54 -16.58 -38.82
N GLU A 99 -21.22 -17.51 -38.16
CA GLU A 99 -21.57 -18.81 -38.73
C GLU A 99 -23.06 -18.84 -39.06
N LYS A 100 -23.44 -19.38 -40.21
CA LYS A 100 -24.83 -19.63 -40.56
C LYS A 100 -25.29 -20.94 -39.94
N GLU A 101 -26.38 -20.91 -39.18
CA GLU A 101 -27.04 -22.11 -38.67
C GLU A 101 -28.18 -22.55 -39.63
N GLU A 102 -28.58 -23.82 -39.55
CA GLU A 102 -29.52 -24.47 -40.49
C GLU A 102 -30.91 -23.81 -40.51
N GLU A 103 -31.32 -23.14 -39.44
CA GLU A 103 -32.63 -22.48 -39.30
C GLU A 103 -32.65 -21.00 -39.74
N GLY A 104 -31.53 -20.48 -40.29
CA GLY A 104 -31.39 -19.09 -40.73
C GLY A 104 -30.90 -18.13 -39.64
N ASP A 105 -30.74 -18.62 -38.41
CA ASP A 105 -30.08 -17.91 -37.32
C ASP A 105 -28.56 -17.85 -37.53
N LYS A 106 -27.95 -16.80 -36.95
CA LYS A 106 -26.50 -16.55 -37.04
C LYS A 106 -25.87 -16.75 -35.68
N LEU A 107 -24.87 -17.63 -35.62
CA LEU A 107 -24.02 -17.75 -34.45
C LEU A 107 -22.89 -16.74 -34.53
N ILE A 108 -22.78 -15.89 -33.50
CA ILE A 108 -21.75 -14.85 -33.41
C ILE A 108 -20.73 -15.25 -32.34
N ARG A 109 -19.46 -15.38 -32.73
CA ARG A 109 -18.34 -15.56 -31.79
C ARG A 109 -17.43 -14.35 -31.80
N ILE A 110 -17.06 -13.90 -30.60
CA ILE A 110 -16.03 -12.88 -30.40
C ILE A 110 -14.67 -13.56 -30.41
N ALA A 111 -13.73 -13.03 -31.20
CA ALA A 111 -12.38 -13.54 -31.24
C ALA A 111 -11.34 -12.43 -31.36
N ASN A 112 -10.11 -12.76 -30.97
CA ASN A 112 -8.94 -11.94 -31.28
C ASN A 112 -7.77 -12.80 -31.75
N ILE A 113 -6.89 -12.20 -32.55
CA ILE A 113 -5.64 -12.78 -33.02
C ILE A 113 -4.46 -11.91 -32.59
N SER A 114 -3.36 -12.54 -32.19
CA SER A 114 -2.11 -11.88 -31.85
C SER A 114 -0.93 -12.79 -32.18
N PRO A 115 0.31 -12.27 -32.22
CA PRO A 115 1.47 -13.12 -32.38
C PRO A 115 1.55 -14.16 -31.27
N LEU A 116 2.07 -15.33 -31.60
CA LEU A 116 2.35 -16.36 -30.63
C LEU A 116 3.47 -15.87 -29.71
N LEU A 117 3.07 -15.42 -28.53
CA LEU A 117 3.98 -15.01 -27.47
C LEU A 117 4.42 -16.22 -26.65
N GLN A 118 5.55 -16.06 -25.98
CA GLN A 118 6.08 -17.07 -25.10
C GLN A 118 5.62 -16.84 -23.65
N PRO A 119 4.85 -17.75 -23.05
CA PRO A 119 4.29 -17.54 -21.72
C PRO A 119 5.35 -17.60 -20.61
N LEU A 120 5.23 -16.73 -19.61
CA LEU A 120 6.21 -16.61 -18.53
C LEU A 120 6.07 -17.69 -17.44
N HIS A 121 4.93 -18.36 -17.28
CA HIS A 121 4.85 -19.49 -16.33
C HIS A 121 5.69 -20.70 -16.75
N GLN A 122 6.07 -20.77 -18.03
CA GLN A 122 7.01 -21.77 -18.56
C GLN A 122 8.43 -21.21 -18.68
N ALA A 123 8.69 -20.08 -18.01
CA ALA A 123 9.94 -19.34 -18.10
C ALA A 123 11.18 -20.20 -17.96
N ASN A 124 11.21 -21.06 -16.94
CA ASN A 124 12.37 -21.86 -16.59
C ASN A 124 12.66 -23.00 -17.58
N GLU A 125 11.68 -23.41 -18.39
CA GLU A 125 11.81 -24.51 -19.34
C GLU A 125 11.98 -24.03 -20.78
N VAL A 126 11.43 -22.85 -21.10
CA VAL A 126 11.24 -22.42 -22.49
C VAL A 126 12.00 -21.12 -22.78
N LEU A 127 12.20 -20.23 -21.80
CA LEU A 127 12.88 -18.98 -22.10
C LEU A 127 14.36 -19.28 -22.28
N ALA A 128 14.88 -18.96 -23.45
CA ALA A 128 16.30 -18.81 -23.71
C ALA A 128 16.85 -17.58 -22.96
N LEU A 129 16.58 -17.48 -21.65
CA LEU A 129 17.19 -16.46 -20.80
C LEU A 129 18.68 -16.75 -20.81
N ASN A 130 19.43 -15.78 -21.32
CA ASN A 130 20.87 -15.89 -21.42
C ASN A 130 21.52 -15.70 -20.04
N SER A 131 20.75 -15.22 -19.05
CA SER A 131 21.23 -14.99 -17.70
C SER A 131 20.11 -14.94 -16.64
N LYS A 132 20.51 -15.00 -15.35
CA LYS A 132 19.64 -14.71 -14.20
C LYS A 132 19.16 -13.25 -14.17
N GLN A 133 19.94 -12.34 -14.77
CA GLN A 133 19.58 -10.92 -14.87
C GLN A 133 18.37 -10.75 -15.79
N ASP A 134 18.34 -11.47 -16.91
CA ASP A 134 17.22 -11.43 -17.86
C ASP A 134 15.90 -11.81 -17.15
N TYR A 135 15.93 -12.82 -16.26
CA TYR A 135 14.76 -13.17 -15.45
C TYR A 135 14.30 -12.00 -14.56
N LEU A 136 15.24 -11.37 -13.85
CA LEU A 136 14.91 -10.24 -12.97
C LEU A 136 14.35 -9.07 -13.77
N ASP A 137 14.94 -8.75 -14.91
CA ASP A 137 14.46 -7.66 -15.77
C ASP A 137 13.04 -7.91 -16.28
N LEU A 138 12.68 -9.16 -16.56
CA LEU A 138 11.30 -9.56 -16.86
C LEU A 138 10.37 -9.35 -15.64
N MET A 139 10.77 -9.76 -14.44
CA MET A 139 9.96 -9.54 -13.23
C MET A 139 9.78 -8.04 -12.95
N ILE A 140 10.82 -7.23 -13.16
CA ILE A 140 10.75 -5.77 -13.03
C ILE A 140 9.82 -5.17 -14.10
N SER A 141 9.78 -5.72 -15.31
CA SER A 141 8.86 -5.30 -16.37
C SER A 141 7.40 -5.60 -16.03
N ILE A 142 7.13 -6.76 -15.42
CA ILE A 142 5.81 -7.10 -14.87
C ILE A 142 5.40 -6.10 -13.78
N LEU A 143 6.31 -5.77 -12.86
CA LEU A 143 6.06 -4.76 -11.82
C LEU A 143 5.79 -3.38 -12.42
N ASP A 144 6.51 -2.96 -13.46
CA ASP A 144 6.26 -1.69 -14.15
C ASP A 144 4.86 -1.64 -14.76
N ILE A 145 4.41 -2.74 -15.41
CA ILE A 145 3.05 -2.86 -15.94
C ILE A 145 2.02 -2.73 -14.82
N TYR A 146 2.19 -3.47 -13.73
CA TYR A 146 1.26 -3.46 -12.59
C TYR A 146 1.17 -2.07 -11.94
N LEU A 147 2.30 -1.46 -11.61
CA LEU A 147 2.35 -0.17 -10.93
C LEU A 147 1.84 0.97 -11.82
N ARG A 148 2.19 0.98 -13.11
CA ARG A 148 1.69 1.96 -14.08
C ARG A 148 0.18 1.87 -14.27
N THR A 149 -0.34 0.64 -14.33
CA THR A 149 -1.78 0.39 -14.51
C THR A 149 -2.56 0.85 -13.28
N ALA A 150 -2.07 0.50 -12.09
CA ALA A 150 -2.63 0.95 -10.81
C ALA A 150 -2.64 2.48 -10.70
N LYS A 151 -1.53 3.15 -10.98
CA LYS A 151 -1.42 4.59 -10.83
C LYS A 151 -2.29 5.38 -11.81
N ASN A 152 -2.29 4.98 -13.08
CA ASN A 152 -2.91 5.78 -14.13
C ASN A 152 -4.40 5.51 -14.30
N TYR A 153 -4.88 4.34 -13.86
CA TYR A 153 -6.25 3.89 -14.13
C TYR A 153 -6.98 3.35 -12.90
N GLU A 154 -6.33 3.26 -11.73
CA GLU A 154 -6.89 2.63 -10.51
C GLU A 154 -7.33 1.16 -10.74
N LEU A 155 -6.64 0.47 -11.65
CA LEU A 155 -6.89 -0.92 -12.02
C LEU A 155 -5.70 -1.82 -11.66
N GLY A 156 -5.98 -3.08 -11.33
CA GLY A 156 -4.99 -4.11 -11.01
C GLY A 156 -4.93 -5.18 -12.10
N VAL A 157 -3.72 -5.58 -12.46
CA VAL A 157 -3.46 -6.80 -13.24
C VAL A 157 -3.08 -7.94 -12.29
N ASP A 158 -3.49 -9.16 -12.59
CA ASP A 158 -3.07 -10.33 -11.83
C ASP A 158 -1.60 -10.63 -12.11
N LEU A 159 -0.78 -10.62 -11.06
CA LEU A 159 0.68 -10.83 -11.09
C LEU A 159 1.10 -12.29 -11.33
N SER A 160 0.16 -13.22 -11.55
CA SER A 160 0.48 -14.58 -11.97
C SER A 160 1.25 -14.60 -13.29
N LEU A 161 2.37 -15.34 -13.34
CA LEU A 161 3.19 -15.47 -14.55
C LEU A 161 2.45 -16.10 -15.73
N SER A 162 1.33 -16.79 -15.49
CA SER A 162 0.46 -17.33 -16.54
C SER A 162 -0.25 -16.26 -17.37
N ASN A 163 -0.35 -15.04 -16.82
CA ASN A 163 -1.06 -13.92 -17.42
C ASN A 163 -0.11 -12.98 -18.15
N PHE A 164 1.17 -13.33 -18.21
CA PHE A 164 2.20 -12.59 -18.92
C PHE A 164 2.92 -13.46 -19.95
N ALA A 165 3.31 -12.84 -21.05
CA ALA A 165 4.12 -13.47 -22.08
C ALA A 165 5.09 -12.47 -22.69
N ILE A 166 6.12 -12.97 -23.37
CA ILE A 166 7.09 -12.14 -24.08
C ILE A 166 7.08 -12.36 -25.58
N ASP A 167 7.49 -11.33 -26.33
CA ASP A 167 7.82 -11.47 -27.74
C ASP A 167 9.30 -11.84 -27.95
N LYS A 168 9.71 -11.94 -29.22
CA LYS A 168 11.10 -12.26 -29.62
C LYS A 168 12.13 -11.20 -29.19
N ALA A 169 11.69 -10.01 -28.80
CA ALA A 169 12.52 -8.92 -28.29
C ALA A 169 12.49 -8.84 -26.75
N ASN A 170 11.95 -9.86 -26.08
CA ASN A 170 11.78 -9.93 -24.63
C ASN A 170 10.89 -8.82 -24.04
N ILE A 171 10.01 -8.22 -24.84
CA ILE A 171 9.03 -7.26 -24.34
C ILE A 171 7.91 -8.03 -23.66
N VAL A 172 7.60 -7.66 -22.41
CA VAL A 172 6.53 -8.27 -21.61
C VAL A 172 5.18 -7.67 -21.98
N TYR A 173 4.18 -8.54 -22.17
CA TYR A 173 2.78 -8.18 -22.38
C TYR A 173 1.87 -8.92 -21.40
N TYR A 174 0.80 -8.25 -21.00
CA TYR A 174 -0.32 -8.88 -20.30
C TYR A 174 -1.23 -9.55 -21.32
N VAL A 175 -1.46 -10.85 -21.18
CA VAL A 175 -2.19 -11.67 -22.16
C VAL A 175 -3.57 -12.12 -21.69
N ASP A 176 -3.91 -11.85 -20.44
CA ASP A 176 -5.24 -12.10 -19.91
C ASP A 176 -6.21 -10.99 -20.33
N ASP A 177 -7.51 -11.30 -20.38
CA ASP A 177 -8.57 -10.38 -20.76
C ASP A 177 -9.26 -9.75 -19.53
N GLU A 178 -8.90 -10.17 -18.31
CA GLU A 178 -9.45 -9.69 -17.04
C GLU A 178 -8.51 -8.70 -16.35
N ILE A 179 -9.10 -7.62 -15.84
CA ILE A 179 -8.41 -6.56 -15.10
C ILE A 179 -9.41 -6.01 -14.10
N ASP A 180 -9.07 -6.12 -12.83
CA ASP A 180 -9.91 -5.78 -11.69
C ASP A 180 -9.58 -4.39 -11.14
N ALA A 181 -10.31 -3.98 -10.10
CA ALA A 181 -9.93 -2.82 -9.30
C ALA A 181 -8.54 -3.03 -8.70
N TRP A 182 -7.77 -1.96 -8.61
CA TRP A 182 -6.45 -2.03 -7.97
C TRP A 182 -6.57 -2.48 -6.50
N ASP A 183 -5.78 -3.49 -6.15
CA ASP A 183 -5.79 -4.19 -4.87
C ASP A 183 -4.98 -3.50 -3.77
N THR A 184 -4.57 -2.23 -3.98
CA THR A 184 -3.78 -1.44 -3.02
C THR A 184 -2.49 -2.16 -2.58
N PHE A 185 -1.80 -2.79 -3.54
CA PHE A 185 -0.54 -3.51 -3.37
C PHE A 185 -0.61 -4.84 -2.62
N SER A 186 -1.78 -5.40 -2.29
CA SER A 186 -1.88 -6.69 -1.60
C SER A 186 -1.18 -7.87 -2.31
N PHE A 187 -1.17 -7.89 -3.65
CA PHE A 187 -0.58 -8.94 -4.47
C PHE A 187 0.93 -8.79 -4.68
N LEU A 188 1.45 -7.57 -4.60
CA LEU A 188 2.86 -7.29 -4.90
C LEU A 188 3.84 -7.96 -3.91
N PRO A 189 3.64 -7.92 -2.58
CA PRO A 189 4.44 -8.70 -1.63
C PRO A 189 4.39 -10.21 -1.92
N HIS A 190 3.23 -10.74 -2.31
CA HIS A 190 3.06 -12.15 -2.64
C HIS A 190 3.84 -12.55 -3.89
N PHE A 191 3.84 -11.69 -4.91
CA PHE A 191 4.65 -11.86 -6.11
C PHE A 191 6.14 -11.93 -5.78
N ILE A 192 6.64 -10.98 -4.97
CA ILE A 192 8.04 -10.96 -4.51
C ILE A 192 8.37 -12.21 -3.69
N ALA A 193 7.51 -12.59 -2.74
CA ALA A 193 7.70 -13.78 -1.92
C ALA A 193 7.72 -15.06 -2.79
N ASN A 194 6.92 -15.12 -3.85
CA ASN A 194 6.93 -16.24 -4.78
C ASN A 194 8.26 -16.34 -5.53
N ILE A 195 8.84 -15.22 -5.98
CA ILE A 195 10.19 -15.21 -6.58
C ILE A 195 11.21 -15.78 -5.59
N ILE A 196 11.20 -15.31 -4.34
CA ILE A 196 12.11 -15.81 -3.30
C ILE A 196 11.94 -17.33 -3.11
N ARG A 197 10.69 -17.80 -2.97
CA ARG A 197 10.41 -19.24 -2.73
C ARG A 197 10.84 -20.12 -3.90
N THR A 198 10.58 -19.70 -5.12
CA THR A 198 10.68 -20.57 -6.31
C THR A 198 12.04 -20.51 -7.00
N GLN A 199 12.82 -19.45 -6.80
CA GLN A 199 14.11 -19.29 -7.47
C GLN A 199 15.27 -19.71 -6.56
N ASP A 200 15.82 -20.90 -6.78
CA ASP A 200 16.93 -21.43 -5.98
C ASP A 200 18.27 -20.79 -6.29
N TRP A 201 18.39 -20.15 -7.44
CA TRP A 201 19.58 -19.43 -7.84
C TRP A 201 19.71 -18.04 -7.20
N LEU A 202 18.66 -17.58 -6.50
CA LEU A 202 18.59 -16.26 -5.89
C LEU A 202 19.61 -16.16 -4.74
N ILE A 203 20.43 -15.14 -4.79
CA ILE A 203 21.44 -14.81 -3.78
C ILE A 203 21.20 -13.40 -3.24
N ALA A 204 21.90 -13.02 -2.17
CA ALA A 204 21.72 -11.74 -1.50
C ALA A 204 21.82 -10.54 -2.46
N GLU A 205 22.80 -10.53 -3.38
CA GLU A 205 22.99 -9.45 -4.37
C GLU A 205 21.74 -9.23 -5.24
N ASN A 206 21.21 -10.31 -5.82
CA ASN A 206 20.05 -10.23 -6.71
C ASN A 206 18.74 -10.02 -5.94
N ALA A 207 18.66 -10.45 -4.67
CA ALA A 207 17.55 -10.13 -3.79
C ALA A 207 17.53 -8.64 -3.43
N THR A 208 18.68 -8.05 -3.11
CA THR A 208 18.82 -6.60 -2.90
C THR A 208 18.42 -5.82 -4.16
N PHE A 209 18.91 -6.23 -5.33
CA PHE A 209 18.53 -5.62 -6.62
C PHE A 209 17.01 -5.62 -6.84
N LEU A 210 16.34 -6.75 -6.58
CA LEU A 210 14.87 -6.85 -6.71
C LEU A 210 14.15 -5.82 -5.83
N GLY A 211 14.58 -5.66 -4.58
CA GLY A 211 14.01 -4.68 -3.67
C GLY A 211 14.27 -3.22 -4.11
N GLU A 212 15.49 -2.90 -4.53
CA GLU A 212 15.86 -1.55 -4.99
C GLU A 212 15.08 -1.13 -6.24
N ARG A 213 14.94 -2.05 -7.19
CA ARG A 213 14.15 -1.82 -8.41
C ARG A 213 12.66 -1.70 -8.12
N THR A 214 12.12 -2.52 -7.23
CA THR A 214 10.73 -2.41 -6.76
C THR A 214 10.48 -1.03 -6.16
N ARG A 215 11.34 -0.60 -5.23
CA ARG A 215 11.27 0.74 -4.62
C ARG A 215 11.34 1.86 -5.67
N THR A 216 12.28 1.75 -6.60
CA THR A 216 12.46 2.75 -7.67
C THR A 216 11.18 2.92 -8.50
N LEU A 217 10.51 1.81 -8.83
CA LEU A 217 9.24 1.86 -9.56
C LEU A 217 8.10 2.42 -8.69
N LEU A 218 8.02 2.06 -7.41
CA LEU A 218 7.03 2.63 -6.49
C LEU A 218 7.14 4.15 -6.42
N LEU A 219 8.36 4.67 -6.26
CA LEU A 219 8.61 6.11 -6.24
C LEU A 219 8.31 6.78 -7.57
N LYS A 220 8.71 6.16 -8.70
CA LYS A 220 8.41 6.65 -10.04
C LYS A 220 6.91 6.88 -10.26
N TYR A 221 6.05 5.99 -9.78
CA TYR A 221 4.61 6.04 -10.06
C TYR A 221 3.80 6.72 -8.96
N PHE A 222 4.12 6.49 -7.69
CA PHE A 222 3.31 6.96 -6.56
C PHE A 222 3.91 8.17 -5.85
N ASN A 223 5.22 8.43 -6.03
CA ASN A 223 5.96 9.49 -5.34
C ASN A 223 5.71 9.51 -3.83
N ASP A 224 5.70 8.32 -3.23
CA ASP A 224 5.39 8.13 -1.82
C ASP A 224 6.24 6.97 -1.29
N THR A 225 7.21 7.31 -0.45
CA THR A 225 8.14 6.37 0.16
C THR A 225 7.44 5.38 1.08
N HIS A 226 6.26 5.74 1.60
CA HIS A 226 5.53 4.95 2.56
C HIS A 226 5.08 3.60 2.01
N TRP A 227 4.69 3.55 0.73
CA TRP A 227 4.30 2.28 0.11
C TRP A 227 5.41 1.24 0.11
N SER A 228 6.67 1.67 0.08
CA SER A 228 7.80 0.75 0.21
C SER A 228 7.85 0.12 1.60
N THR A 229 7.56 0.89 2.66
CA THR A 229 7.41 0.38 4.03
C THR A 229 6.26 -0.61 4.12
N VAL A 230 5.07 -0.26 3.61
CA VAL A 230 3.89 -1.13 3.65
C VAL A 230 4.18 -2.48 3.00
N ILE A 231 4.77 -2.45 1.79
CA ILE A 231 5.11 -3.65 1.03
C ILE A 231 6.17 -4.49 1.77
N ALA A 232 7.16 -3.85 2.39
CA ALA A 232 8.18 -4.55 3.16
C ALA A 232 7.60 -5.25 4.40
N GLU A 233 6.67 -4.58 5.10
CA GLU A 233 5.99 -5.13 6.29
C GLU A 233 5.03 -6.27 5.93
N GLU A 234 4.30 -6.16 4.81
CA GLU A 234 3.49 -7.25 4.26
C GLU A 234 4.38 -8.44 3.87
N LEU A 235 5.48 -8.18 3.16
CA LEU A 235 6.42 -9.23 2.75
C LEU A 235 7.00 -9.98 3.96
N ARG A 236 7.27 -9.30 5.07
CA ARG A 236 7.81 -9.92 6.30
C ARG A 236 6.88 -10.99 6.88
N ASP A 237 5.57 -10.80 6.75
CA ASP A 237 4.57 -11.75 7.23
C ASP A 237 4.39 -12.96 6.33
N LEU A 238 4.87 -12.88 5.10
CA LEU A 238 4.77 -14.00 4.16
C LEU A 238 5.80 -15.07 4.48
N PHE A 239 5.31 -16.31 4.51
CA PHE A 239 6.12 -17.50 4.71
C PHE A 239 7.20 -17.62 3.62
N VAL A 240 8.43 -17.90 4.03
CA VAL A 240 9.53 -18.41 3.19
C VAL A 240 10.22 -19.53 3.97
N SER A 241 10.88 -20.46 3.28
CA SER A 241 11.67 -21.49 3.95
C SER A 241 12.81 -20.87 4.76
N GLU A 242 13.23 -21.52 5.84
CA GLU A 242 14.23 -21.01 6.78
C GLU A 242 15.54 -20.55 6.09
N ASN A 243 16.01 -21.32 5.12
CA ASN A 243 17.20 -21.01 4.31
C ASN A 243 17.03 -19.80 3.36
N LYS A 244 15.82 -19.26 3.21
CA LYS A 244 15.52 -18.10 2.35
C LYS A 244 15.06 -16.87 3.15
N VAL A 245 15.06 -16.94 4.48
CA VAL A 245 14.73 -15.80 5.35
C VAL A 245 15.69 -14.64 5.10
N ASP A 246 17.01 -14.89 5.04
CA ASP A 246 18.00 -13.82 4.78
C ASP A 246 17.72 -13.12 3.44
N LEU A 247 17.38 -13.87 2.38
CA LEU A 247 17.04 -13.28 1.08
C LEU A 247 15.81 -12.36 1.15
N ARG A 248 14.78 -12.76 1.90
CA ARG A 248 13.61 -11.91 2.14
C ARG A 248 14.00 -10.63 2.89
N GLU A 249 14.84 -10.74 3.92
CA GLU A 249 15.33 -9.58 4.65
C GLU A 249 16.19 -8.65 3.76
N LYS A 250 16.97 -9.18 2.81
CA LYS A 250 17.67 -8.34 1.82
C LYS A 250 16.72 -7.52 0.95
N VAL A 251 15.61 -8.10 0.51
CA VAL A 251 14.57 -7.37 -0.25
C VAL A 251 13.92 -6.30 0.63
N ILE A 252 13.54 -6.65 1.86
CA ILE A 252 12.94 -5.73 2.85
C ILE A 252 13.88 -4.55 3.12
N HIS A 253 15.16 -4.79 3.40
CA HIS A 253 16.16 -3.75 3.62
C HIS A 253 16.35 -2.84 2.40
N ALA A 254 16.30 -3.40 1.19
CA ALA A 254 16.38 -2.63 -0.04
C ALA A 254 15.12 -1.78 -0.29
N LEU A 255 13.93 -2.27 0.06
CA LEU A 255 12.68 -1.49 0.03
C LEU A 255 12.72 -0.31 1.01
N TYR A 256 13.37 -0.47 2.16
CA TYR A 256 13.64 0.65 3.07
C TYR A 256 14.73 1.59 2.59
N HIS A 257 15.52 1.22 1.57
CA HIS A 257 16.71 1.97 1.13
C HIS A 257 17.74 2.16 2.25
N GLY A 258 17.93 1.12 3.06
CA GLY A 258 18.82 1.20 4.23
C GLY A 258 18.28 2.05 5.38
N VAL A 259 17.10 2.65 5.26
CA VAL A 259 16.45 3.38 6.35
C VAL A 259 15.84 2.38 7.32
N VAL A 260 16.61 2.00 8.34
CA VAL A 260 16.03 1.40 9.54
C VAL A 260 15.70 2.53 10.48
N PHE A 261 14.42 2.71 10.80
CA PHE A 261 13.96 3.72 11.76
C PHE A 261 14.27 3.28 13.19
N ASN A 262 15.56 3.08 13.47
CA ASN A 262 16.05 2.81 14.80
C ASN A 262 16.03 4.11 15.59
N TYR A 263 15.50 4.05 16.80
CA TYR A 263 15.69 5.14 17.74
C TYR A 263 17.17 5.25 18.11
N GLN A 264 17.74 6.41 17.83
CA GLN A 264 19.10 6.76 18.23
C GLN A 264 19.00 8.00 19.12
N PRO A 265 18.90 7.83 20.44
CA PRO A 265 18.82 8.97 21.32
C PRO A 265 20.15 9.74 21.25
N LYS A 266 20.07 11.07 21.17
CA LYS A 266 21.26 11.92 21.19
C LYS A 266 21.97 11.88 22.56
N HIS A 267 21.23 11.55 23.61
CA HIS A 267 21.75 11.38 24.96
C HIS A 267 21.55 9.96 25.48
N THR A 268 22.30 9.56 26.50
CA THR A 268 22.04 8.32 27.25
C THR A 268 20.86 8.47 28.22
N ALA A 269 19.90 9.35 27.89
CA ALA A 269 18.79 9.68 28.74
C ALA A 269 17.88 8.47 28.89
N LYS A 270 17.65 8.09 30.15
CA LYS A 270 16.80 6.97 30.53
C LYS A 270 15.34 7.38 30.61
N ILE A 271 15.08 8.67 30.80
CA ILE A 271 13.76 9.27 30.93
C ILE A 271 13.44 9.96 29.62
N ILE A 272 12.32 9.57 29.01
CA ILE A 272 11.83 10.15 27.76
C ILE A 272 10.38 10.58 27.93
N ALA A 273 9.99 11.68 27.26
CA ALA A 273 8.59 12.04 27.11
C ALA A 273 7.96 11.31 25.92
N LEU A 274 6.72 10.86 26.07
CA LEU A 274 5.90 10.31 24.99
C LEU A 274 4.80 11.33 24.68
N LEU A 275 4.88 11.95 23.50
CA LEU A 275 3.94 12.97 23.03
C LEU A 275 3.19 12.41 21.82
N ALA A 276 1.92 12.77 21.66
CA ALA A 276 1.14 12.38 20.48
C ALA A 276 0.10 13.44 20.14
N ASP A 277 -0.31 13.48 18.88
CA ASP A 277 -1.46 14.24 18.40
C ASP A 277 -1.43 15.75 18.80
N PRO A 278 -0.33 16.52 18.57
CA PRO A 278 -0.32 17.97 18.78
C PRO A 278 -1.37 18.72 17.96
N HIS A 279 -1.71 18.21 16.77
CA HIS A 279 -2.82 18.69 15.95
C HIS A 279 -2.87 20.22 15.80
N ALA A 280 -1.75 20.82 15.40
CA ALA A 280 -1.66 22.24 15.11
C ALA A 280 -2.15 23.15 16.26
N ASN A 281 -2.14 22.64 17.50
CA ASN A 281 -2.53 23.37 18.71
C ASN A 281 -1.28 23.88 19.43
N VAL A 282 -0.74 25.00 18.94
CA VAL A 282 0.53 25.57 19.41
C VAL A 282 0.52 25.87 20.90
N GLU A 283 -0.60 26.37 21.45
CA GLU A 283 -0.71 26.70 22.89
C GLU A 283 -0.55 25.46 23.78
N ALA A 284 -1.17 24.35 23.36
CA ALA A 284 -1.07 23.09 24.07
C ALA A 284 0.33 22.49 23.97
N LEU A 285 0.95 22.55 22.78
CA LEU A 285 2.30 22.08 22.56
C LEU A 285 3.33 22.89 23.36
N GLU A 286 3.29 24.23 23.31
CA GLU A 286 4.14 25.10 24.11
C GLU A 286 4.00 24.83 25.61
N THR A 287 2.77 24.58 26.09
CA THR A 287 2.51 24.22 27.49
C THR A 287 3.26 22.93 27.87
N CYS A 288 3.22 21.91 27.01
CA CYS A 288 3.97 20.67 27.20
C CYS A 288 5.48 20.90 27.18
N LEU A 289 6.01 21.56 26.16
CA LEU A 289 7.44 21.80 26.00
C LEU A 289 8.03 22.58 27.17
N ASN A 290 7.34 23.64 27.62
CA ASN A 290 7.72 24.42 28.80
C ASN A 290 7.73 23.59 30.09
N TYR A 291 6.82 22.62 30.21
CA TYR A 291 6.82 21.70 31.35
C TYR A 291 8.02 20.76 31.32
N LEU A 292 8.34 20.20 30.16
CA LEU A 292 9.52 19.34 29.98
C LEU A 292 10.82 20.10 30.28
N ASP A 293 10.94 21.34 29.79
CA ASP A 293 12.10 22.20 30.02
C ASP A 293 12.30 22.50 31.50
N LYS A 294 11.22 22.80 32.23
CA LYS A 294 11.27 23.02 33.70
C LYS A 294 11.63 21.76 34.48
N ARG A 295 11.28 20.57 33.97
CA ARG A 295 11.67 19.28 34.57
C ARG A 295 13.05 18.79 34.12
N GLY A 296 13.70 19.47 33.17
CA GLY A 296 14.98 19.03 32.62
C GLY A 296 14.88 17.75 31.78
N ILE A 297 13.73 17.50 31.15
CA ILE A 297 13.51 16.35 30.27
C ILE A 297 13.78 16.80 28.83
N SER A 298 14.92 16.38 28.27
CA SER A 298 15.39 16.75 26.94
C SER A 298 14.90 15.82 25.83
N ASP A 299 14.75 14.53 26.12
CA ASP A 299 14.48 13.51 25.11
C ASP A 299 12.97 13.20 25.03
N ALA A 300 12.45 13.08 23.81
CA ALA A 300 11.05 12.73 23.58
C ALA A 300 10.85 11.90 22.31
N ILE A 301 9.78 11.10 22.33
CA ILE A 301 9.21 10.47 21.15
C ILE A 301 7.87 11.15 20.84
N VAL A 302 7.74 11.74 19.64
CA VAL A 302 6.50 12.34 19.15
C VAL A 302 5.84 11.37 18.18
N LEU A 303 4.68 10.84 18.56
CA LEU A 303 3.96 9.75 17.89
C LEU A 303 3.09 10.23 16.71
N GLY A 304 3.42 11.36 16.07
CA GLY A 304 2.71 11.87 14.89
C GLY A 304 1.47 12.70 15.16
N ASP A 305 0.80 13.06 14.05
CA ASP A 305 -0.33 13.99 13.96
C ASP A 305 0.00 15.38 14.51
N ILE A 306 1.14 15.89 14.04
CA ILE A 306 1.64 17.23 14.35
C ILE A 306 0.68 18.28 13.82
N VAL A 307 0.09 18.03 12.64
CA VAL A 307 -0.85 18.93 11.97
C VAL A 307 -2.30 18.40 11.95
N GLY A 308 -3.23 19.19 11.43
CA GLY A 308 -4.66 18.88 11.41
C GLY A 308 -5.38 19.33 12.68
N TYR A 309 -6.70 19.49 12.59
CA TYR A 309 -7.64 20.04 13.60
C TYR A 309 -7.38 21.46 14.13
N GLY A 310 -6.15 21.82 14.51
CA GLY A 310 -5.80 23.12 15.06
C GLY A 310 -5.40 24.16 14.01
N PRO A 311 -5.31 25.45 14.42
CA PRO A 311 -5.12 26.57 13.51
C PRO A 311 -3.66 26.91 13.16
N TYR A 312 -2.67 26.28 13.81
CA TYR A 312 -1.24 26.65 13.74
C TYR A 312 -0.32 25.48 13.35
N PRO A 313 -0.46 24.92 12.13
CA PRO A 313 0.31 23.75 11.73
C PRO A 313 1.81 24.04 11.57
N GLN A 314 2.18 25.19 11.00
CA GLN A 314 3.58 25.53 10.74
C GLN A 314 4.32 25.84 12.04
N GLU A 315 3.68 26.55 12.97
CA GLU A 315 4.25 26.88 14.27
C GLU A 315 4.51 25.62 15.11
N CYS A 316 3.61 24.64 15.09
CA CYS A 316 3.85 23.34 15.73
C CYS A 316 5.05 22.60 15.11
N ILE A 317 5.18 22.65 13.77
CA ILE A 317 6.33 22.06 13.08
C ILE A 317 7.62 22.79 13.50
N ASP A 318 7.64 24.12 13.50
CA ASP A 318 8.83 24.90 13.86
C ASP A 318 9.28 24.64 15.31
N LEU A 319 8.33 24.56 16.25
CA LEU A 319 8.62 24.20 17.63
C LEU A 319 9.29 22.82 17.72
N LEU A 320 8.80 21.83 16.98
CA LEU A 320 9.35 20.48 17.00
C LEU A 320 10.68 20.36 16.22
N ARG A 321 10.84 21.08 15.10
CA ARG A 321 12.10 21.18 14.35
C ARG A 321 13.24 21.73 15.21
N GLY A 322 12.92 22.67 16.10
CA GLY A 322 13.87 23.22 17.07
C GLY A 322 14.28 22.26 18.19
N ARG A 323 13.65 21.09 18.32
CA ARG A 323 13.94 20.09 19.37
C ARG A 323 14.76 18.96 18.79
N GLU A 324 16.06 19.24 18.69
CA GLU A 324 17.04 18.33 18.11
C GLU A 324 17.09 16.93 18.76
N ASP A 325 16.72 16.81 20.03
CA ASP A 325 16.74 15.57 20.80
C ASP A 325 15.41 14.78 20.70
N PHE A 326 14.44 15.29 19.95
CA PHE A 326 13.16 14.62 19.76
C PHE A 326 13.22 13.67 18.57
N SER A 327 12.73 12.46 18.77
CA SER A 327 12.49 11.51 17.69
C SER A 327 11.02 11.55 17.30
N ILE A 328 10.74 11.91 16.06
CA ILE A 328 9.40 12.25 15.59
C ILE A 328 9.00 11.25 14.51
N ILE A 329 7.81 10.68 14.63
CA ILE A 329 7.20 9.87 13.56
C ILE A 329 6.00 10.60 12.97
N ARG A 330 5.60 10.14 11.79
CA ARG A 330 4.49 10.67 11.00
C ARG A 330 3.18 10.02 11.41
N GLY A 331 2.15 10.82 11.60
CA GLY A 331 0.76 10.38 11.76
C GLY A 331 -0.02 10.39 10.44
N ASN A 332 -1.31 10.01 10.50
CA ASN A 332 -2.15 9.93 9.32
C ASN A 332 -2.51 11.33 8.77
N HIS A 333 -2.67 12.35 9.62
CA HIS A 333 -2.90 13.72 9.18
C HIS A 333 -1.67 14.31 8.51
N ASP A 334 -0.48 14.06 9.08
CA ASP A 334 0.79 14.48 8.50
C ASP A 334 0.98 13.85 7.11
N HIS A 335 0.78 12.54 6.99
CA HIS A 335 0.88 11.82 5.72
C HIS A 335 -0.16 12.29 4.68
N ALA A 336 -1.38 12.61 5.11
CA ALA A 336 -2.40 13.11 4.21
C ALA A 336 -2.08 14.54 3.70
N VAL A 337 -1.42 15.38 4.51
CA VAL A 337 -0.89 16.68 4.06
C VAL A 337 0.22 16.51 3.02
N VAL A 338 1.14 15.57 3.24
CA VAL A 338 2.24 15.24 2.32
C VAL A 338 1.72 14.75 0.96
N THR A 339 0.81 13.78 0.96
CA THR A 339 0.35 13.13 -0.27
C THR A 339 -0.70 13.94 -1.04
N GLY A 340 -1.24 15.01 -0.44
CA GLY A 340 -2.33 15.80 -1.03
C GLY A 340 -3.62 15.01 -1.25
N LYS A 341 -3.71 13.77 -0.73
CA LYS A 341 -4.91 12.94 -0.86
C LYS A 341 -6.05 13.57 -0.07
N LYS A 342 -7.20 13.72 -0.72
CA LYS A 342 -8.45 14.04 -0.02
C LYS A 342 -8.90 12.79 0.72
N VAL A 343 -9.13 12.90 2.03
CA VAL A 343 -9.81 11.83 2.77
C VAL A 343 -11.24 11.72 2.22
N SER A 344 -11.57 10.56 1.65
CA SER A 344 -12.90 10.27 1.12
C SER A 344 -13.94 10.35 2.24
N GLY A 345 -14.97 11.20 2.05
CA GLY A 345 -16.00 11.48 3.07
C GLY A 345 -16.07 12.95 3.48
N SER A 346 -16.02 13.87 2.50
CA SER A 346 -15.82 15.32 2.62
C SER A 346 -16.87 16.14 3.41
N ASN A 347 -17.71 15.49 4.22
CA ASN A 347 -18.67 16.15 5.12
C ASN A 347 -18.29 16.03 6.61
N SER A 348 -17.16 15.41 6.95
CA SER A 348 -16.68 15.34 8.34
C SER A 348 -15.78 16.52 8.71
N LEU A 349 -15.75 16.91 9.99
CA LEU A 349 -14.85 17.96 10.51
C LEU A 349 -13.36 17.66 10.23
N ALA A 350 -12.98 16.38 10.24
CA ALA A 350 -11.64 15.93 9.87
C ALA A 350 -11.32 16.25 8.40
N GLY A 351 -12.23 15.94 7.48
CA GLY A 351 -12.05 16.23 6.06
C GLY A 351 -11.94 17.73 5.78
N TRP A 352 -12.78 18.55 6.44
CA TRP A 352 -12.68 20.01 6.34
C TRP A 352 -11.31 20.51 6.81
N THR A 353 -10.85 20.06 7.98
CA THR A 353 -9.63 20.59 8.57
C THR A 353 -8.38 20.14 7.83
N LEU A 354 -8.37 18.90 7.33
CA LEU A 354 -7.27 18.43 6.51
C LEU A 354 -7.17 19.26 5.22
N ASN A 355 -8.30 19.54 4.56
CA ASN A 355 -8.30 20.41 3.38
C ASN A 355 -7.83 21.83 3.74
N TRP A 356 -8.25 22.39 4.88
CA TRP A 356 -7.74 23.68 5.34
C TRP A 356 -6.22 23.63 5.56
N THR A 357 -5.72 22.62 6.26
CA THR A 357 -4.29 22.44 6.57
C THR A 357 -3.48 22.29 5.29
N GLN A 358 -3.94 21.45 4.35
CA GLN A 358 -3.32 21.27 3.04
C GLN A 358 -3.21 22.58 2.25
N ASN A 359 -4.09 23.57 2.46
CA ASN A 359 -4.01 24.86 1.78
C ASN A 359 -3.19 25.92 2.56
N ASN A 360 -2.80 25.64 3.81
CA ASN A 360 -2.13 26.59 4.71
C ASN A 360 -0.74 26.13 5.17
N VAL A 361 -0.24 25.00 4.69
CA VAL A 361 1.15 24.53 4.90
C VAL A 361 1.93 24.76 3.61
N SER A 362 3.14 25.32 3.66
CA SER A 362 3.98 25.50 2.47
C SER A 362 4.78 24.23 2.13
N ASP A 363 5.35 24.18 0.93
CA ASP A 363 6.08 23.00 0.43
C ASP A 363 7.27 22.61 1.31
N GLU A 364 8.01 23.58 1.86
CA GLU A 364 9.12 23.32 2.81
C GLU A 364 8.65 22.46 4.01
N TYR A 365 7.50 22.79 4.58
CA TYR A 365 6.96 22.06 5.73
C TYR A 365 6.39 20.70 5.30
N ARG A 366 5.85 20.59 4.08
CA ARG A 366 5.44 19.29 3.52
C ARG A 366 6.63 18.37 3.33
N GLU A 367 7.74 18.88 2.79
CA GLU A 367 8.98 18.13 2.62
C GLU A 367 9.53 17.65 3.97
N TRP A 368 9.49 18.51 4.99
CA TRP A 368 9.89 18.11 6.34
C TRP A 368 9.01 16.99 6.90
N LEU A 369 7.67 17.10 6.78
CA LEU A 369 6.73 16.05 7.17
C LEU A 369 6.95 14.76 6.37
N ASP A 370 7.31 14.85 5.08
CA ASP A 370 7.58 13.67 4.26
C ASP A 370 8.84 12.92 4.71
N GLY A 371 9.84 13.65 5.18
CA GLY A 371 11.07 13.08 5.73
C GLY A 371 10.90 12.32 7.06
N LEU A 372 9.74 12.42 7.71
CA LEU A 372 9.50 11.75 8.99
C LEU A 372 9.28 10.22 8.82
N PRO A 373 9.87 9.39 9.71
CA PRO A 373 9.57 7.96 9.81
C PRO A 373 8.08 7.67 9.96
N SER A 374 7.60 6.50 9.52
CA SER A 374 6.26 6.01 9.90
C SER A 374 6.24 5.26 11.24
N TYR A 375 7.40 4.83 11.74
CA TYR A 375 7.55 4.17 13.04
C TYR A 375 8.98 4.36 13.56
N LEU A 376 9.21 4.09 14.84
CA LEU A 376 10.55 3.93 15.43
C LEU A 376 10.62 2.63 16.21
N THR A 377 11.81 2.04 16.32
CA THR A 377 11.99 0.85 17.15
C THR A 377 13.37 0.82 17.81
N GLN A 378 13.46 0.15 18.95
CA GLN A 378 14.72 -0.17 19.60
C GLN A 378 14.51 -1.43 20.43
N GLY A 379 15.07 -2.56 20.00
CA GLY A 379 15.19 -3.83 20.74
C GLY A 379 13.93 -4.34 21.45
N ASN A 380 13.58 -3.72 22.56
CA ASN A 380 12.46 -4.04 23.44
C ASN A 380 11.19 -3.19 23.21
N TRP A 381 11.19 -2.22 22.29
CA TRP A 381 10.00 -1.42 22.02
C TRP A 381 9.80 -0.99 20.56
N LEU A 382 8.55 -0.66 20.24
CA LEU A 382 8.08 -0.11 18.96
C LEU A 382 7.27 1.17 19.22
N ALA A 383 7.43 2.19 18.39
CA ALA A 383 6.64 3.41 18.42
C ALA A 383 5.97 3.60 17.06
N VAL A 384 4.66 3.70 17.06
CA VAL A 384 3.82 3.87 15.87
C VAL A 384 2.79 4.96 16.16
N HIS A 385 2.23 5.60 15.14
CA HIS A 385 1.14 6.54 15.39
C HIS A 385 -0.16 5.79 15.70
N GLY A 386 -0.52 4.81 14.87
CA GLY A 386 -1.76 4.06 14.95
C GLY A 386 -1.61 2.73 15.69
N SER A 387 -1.32 1.67 14.95
CA SER A 387 -1.34 0.28 15.45
C SER A 387 -0.13 -0.51 14.96
N PRO A 388 0.45 -1.40 15.78
CA PRO A 388 1.54 -2.29 15.36
C PRO A 388 1.15 -3.35 14.31
N ARG A 389 -0.15 -3.61 14.14
CA ARG A 389 -0.69 -4.54 13.12
C ARG A 389 -0.91 -3.89 11.78
N ASP A 390 -1.23 -2.60 11.81
CA ASP A 390 -1.43 -1.82 10.63
C ASP A 390 -0.09 -1.63 9.91
N LYS A 391 0.00 -2.10 8.67
CA LYS A 391 1.21 -2.01 7.84
C LYS A 391 1.54 -0.59 7.42
N THR A 392 0.56 0.31 7.48
CA THR A 392 0.79 1.75 7.34
C THR A 392 1.28 2.41 8.63
N PHE A 393 1.16 1.72 9.78
CA PHE A 393 1.53 2.19 11.11
C PHE A 393 0.80 3.43 11.63
N PHE A 394 -0.13 4.04 10.89
CA PHE A 394 -0.81 5.27 11.30
C PHE A 394 -2.33 5.30 11.10
N ASN A 395 -2.95 4.35 10.41
CA ASN A 395 -4.40 4.34 10.20
C ASN A 395 -5.16 3.40 11.17
N GLY A 396 -4.49 2.40 11.71
CA GLY A 396 -5.10 1.41 12.60
C GLY A 396 -5.30 1.95 14.01
N TYR A 397 -6.50 1.74 14.57
CA TYR A 397 -6.80 2.12 15.94
C TYR A 397 -6.56 0.99 16.95
N VAL A 398 -6.04 1.35 18.12
CA VAL A 398 -5.90 0.46 19.29
C VAL A 398 -6.93 0.84 20.34
N TYR A 399 -8.11 0.22 20.30
CA TYR A 399 -9.20 0.42 21.25
C TYR A 399 -9.50 -0.84 22.05
N GLN A 400 -10.47 -0.77 22.97
CA GLN A 400 -10.96 -1.92 23.73
C GLN A 400 -11.42 -3.10 22.85
N MET A 401 -11.87 -2.84 21.63
CA MET A 401 -12.32 -3.88 20.70
C MET A 401 -11.18 -4.48 19.86
N THR A 402 -10.04 -3.80 19.72
CA THR A 402 -8.92 -4.23 18.84
C THR A 402 -7.62 -4.53 19.59
N TYR A 403 -7.49 -4.14 20.87
CA TYR A 403 -6.20 -4.23 21.58
C TYR A 403 -5.67 -5.66 21.72
N LYS A 404 -6.54 -6.67 21.84
CA LYS A 404 -6.10 -8.08 21.99
C LYS A 404 -5.29 -8.56 20.80
N GLU A 405 -5.81 -8.30 19.61
CA GLU A 405 -5.14 -8.67 18.38
C GLU A 405 -3.81 -7.90 18.26
N ASN A 406 -3.77 -6.63 18.67
CA ASN A 406 -2.53 -5.85 18.72
C ASN A 406 -1.51 -6.45 19.71
N LEU A 407 -1.94 -6.96 20.86
CA LEU A 407 -1.07 -7.70 21.79
C LEU A 407 -0.56 -9.01 21.17
N ASP A 408 -1.39 -9.71 20.37
CA ASP A 408 -0.95 -10.91 19.64
C ASP A 408 0.14 -10.59 18.62
N GLU A 409 0.06 -9.43 17.94
CA GLU A 409 1.10 -8.98 17.03
C GLU A 409 2.41 -8.65 17.74
N LEU A 410 2.34 -7.98 18.89
CA LEU A 410 3.51 -7.74 19.73
C LEU A 410 4.15 -9.06 20.19
N GLN A 411 3.33 -10.04 20.58
CA GLN A 411 3.80 -11.37 20.95
C GLN A 411 4.46 -12.10 19.78
N LYS A 412 3.83 -12.10 18.61
CA LYS A 412 4.37 -12.70 17.38
C LYS A 412 5.74 -12.12 17.02
N ARG A 413 5.91 -10.80 17.19
CA ARG A 413 7.15 -10.07 16.90
C ARG A 413 8.15 -10.05 18.06
N ASN A 414 7.80 -10.63 19.20
CA ASN A 414 8.57 -10.58 20.44
C ASN A 414 8.93 -9.13 20.87
N ILE A 415 7.95 -8.23 20.81
CA ILE A 415 8.08 -6.81 21.18
C ILE A 415 7.40 -6.59 22.54
N PRO A 416 8.15 -6.33 23.62
CA PRO A 416 7.57 -6.08 24.94
C PRO A 416 6.70 -4.83 25.02
N LEU A 417 7.13 -3.70 24.46
CA LEU A 417 6.42 -2.43 24.61
C LEU A 417 6.09 -1.80 23.25
N CYS A 418 4.91 -1.21 23.15
CA CYS A 418 4.51 -0.42 21.99
C CYS A 418 3.92 0.91 22.44
N PHE A 419 4.50 2.01 21.97
CA PHE A 419 3.97 3.36 22.16
C PHE A 419 3.10 3.72 20.96
N HIS A 420 1.88 4.20 21.20
CA HIS A 420 0.95 4.57 20.12
C HIS A 420 0.13 5.84 20.42
N GLY A 421 -0.28 6.55 19.38
CA GLY A 421 -1.13 7.75 19.43
C GLY A 421 -2.53 7.46 18.89
N HIS A 422 -3.05 8.37 18.05
CA HIS A 422 -4.20 8.24 17.13
C HIS A 422 -5.58 8.11 17.79
N THR A 423 -5.66 7.41 18.92
CA THR A 423 -6.89 7.26 19.71
C THR A 423 -7.22 8.52 20.52
N HIS A 424 -6.17 9.28 20.89
CA HIS A 424 -6.21 10.43 21.78
C HIS A 424 -6.72 10.10 23.19
N ILE A 425 -6.61 8.83 23.61
CA ILE A 425 -7.10 8.37 24.91
C ILE A 425 -5.92 7.80 25.67
N GLN A 426 -5.51 8.50 26.72
CA GLN A 426 -4.48 8.05 27.64
C GLN A 426 -4.87 6.70 28.28
N LYS A 427 -4.14 5.63 27.92
CA LYS A 427 -4.51 4.26 28.29
C LYS A 427 -3.35 3.29 28.13
N ILE A 428 -3.37 2.21 28.93
CA ILE A 428 -2.48 1.07 28.81
C ILE A 428 -3.33 -0.17 28.55
N TYR A 429 -2.98 -0.93 27.51
CA TYR A 429 -3.48 -2.27 27.26
C TYR A 429 -2.32 -3.26 27.40
N TYR A 430 -2.49 -4.35 28.13
CA TYR A 430 -1.36 -5.23 28.45
C TYR A 430 -1.74 -6.69 28.61
N ARG A 431 -0.78 -7.57 28.31
CA ARG A 431 -0.87 -9.01 28.52
C ARG A 431 -0.04 -9.40 29.75
N MET A 432 -0.65 -10.05 30.72
CA MET A 432 0.03 -10.53 31.93
C MET A 432 -0.47 -11.91 32.31
N LYS A 433 0.45 -12.89 32.39
CA LYS A 433 0.14 -14.30 32.71
C LYS A 433 -0.98 -14.86 31.82
N GLY A 434 -0.93 -14.54 30.53
CA GLY A 434 -1.95 -14.97 29.54
C GLY A 434 -3.29 -14.24 29.61
N ASN A 435 -3.45 -13.21 30.46
CA ASN A 435 -4.66 -12.39 30.53
C ASN A 435 -4.45 -11.03 29.87
N ASP A 436 -5.44 -10.60 29.09
CA ASP A 436 -5.44 -9.33 28.37
C ASP A 436 -6.28 -8.28 29.12
N LEU A 437 -5.61 -7.26 29.66
CA LEU A 437 -6.17 -6.28 30.58
C LEU A 437 -5.96 -4.84 30.08
N MET A 438 -6.63 -3.87 30.71
CA MET A 438 -6.44 -2.45 30.43
C MET A 438 -6.58 -1.59 31.69
N THR A 439 -5.92 -0.43 31.71
CA THR A 439 -5.94 0.55 32.81
C THR A 439 -5.57 1.93 32.29
N ASP A 440 -6.02 2.99 32.97
CA ASP A 440 -5.66 4.38 32.72
C ASP A 440 -5.05 5.06 33.97
N ASP A 441 -4.84 4.30 35.05
CA ASP A 441 -4.39 4.78 36.36
C ASP A 441 -3.23 3.97 36.97
N LYS A 442 -3.14 2.67 36.69
CA LYS A 442 -2.12 1.77 37.25
C LYS A 442 -0.94 1.64 36.29
N THR A 443 -0.03 2.59 36.35
CA THR A 443 1.13 2.62 35.44
C THR A 443 2.16 1.52 35.75
N ASP A 444 2.32 1.10 37.01
CA ASP A 444 3.27 0.06 37.42
C ASP A 444 3.04 -1.33 36.77
N VAL A 445 1.86 -1.56 36.16
CA VAL A 445 1.55 -2.84 35.50
C VAL A 445 2.54 -3.18 34.38
N ILE A 446 3.13 -2.17 33.73
CA ILE A 446 4.05 -2.38 32.61
C ILE A 446 5.36 -3.07 33.05
N LYS A 447 5.75 -2.95 34.33
CA LYS A 447 6.93 -3.64 34.89
C LYS A 447 6.77 -5.17 34.92
N SER A 448 5.53 -5.65 34.94
CA SER A 448 5.20 -7.09 35.04
C SER A 448 4.48 -7.64 33.79
N ALA A 449 4.17 -6.77 32.82
CA ALA A 449 3.51 -7.18 31.58
C ALA A 449 4.48 -7.95 30.67
N GLN A 450 3.96 -8.93 29.95
CA GLN A 450 4.69 -9.62 28.87
C GLN A 450 4.73 -8.73 27.62
N HIS A 451 3.59 -8.11 27.30
CA HIS A 451 3.43 -7.15 26.22
C HIS A 451 2.53 -6.00 26.68
N ALA A 452 2.83 -4.75 26.30
CA ALA A 452 1.99 -3.61 26.60
C ALA A 452 1.94 -2.59 25.44
N LEU A 453 0.74 -2.05 25.21
CA LEU A 453 0.44 -0.93 24.33
C LEU A 453 0.14 0.28 25.22
N ILE A 454 0.87 1.38 25.02
CA ILE A 454 0.80 2.58 25.85
C ILE A 454 0.44 3.77 24.96
N CYS A 455 -0.71 4.38 25.23
CA CYS A 455 -1.10 5.64 24.64
C CYS A 455 -0.91 6.78 25.63
N PRO A 456 -0.11 7.82 25.30
CA PRO A 456 0.13 8.93 26.22
C PRO A 456 -1.08 9.88 26.32
N GLY A 457 -2.08 9.74 25.46
CA GLY A 457 -3.16 10.71 25.27
C GLY A 457 -2.86 11.61 24.06
N SER A 458 -3.49 12.78 24.01
CA SER A 458 -3.23 13.78 22.97
C SER A 458 -2.83 15.12 23.57
N ILE A 459 -1.82 15.75 22.97
CA ILE A 459 -1.39 17.10 23.29
C ILE A 459 -2.48 18.11 22.91
N GLY A 460 -2.98 18.04 21.67
CA GLY A 460 -3.79 19.12 21.09
C GLY A 460 -5.30 18.86 21.04
N GLN A 461 -5.74 17.60 21.13
CA GLN A 461 -7.14 17.19 21.00
C GLN A 461 -7.45 15.91 21.83
N PRO A 462 -7.36 15.95 23.18
CA PRO A 462 -7.68 14.79 24.01
C PRO A 462 -9.11 14.32 23.79
N ARG A 463 -9.34 13.00 23.89
CA ARG A 463 -10.65 12.34 23.72
C ARG A 463 -11.10 11.55 24.94
N SER A 464 -10.44 11.75 26.08
CA SER A 464 -10.75 11.04 27.33
C SER A 464 -11.90 11.68 28.12
N GLY A 465 -12.65 12.63 27.55
CA GLY A 465 -13.69 13.40 28.23
C GLY A 465 -13.15 14.43 29.23
N LYS A 466 -11.85 14.76 29.17
CA LYS A 466 -11.20 15.78 29.99
C LYS A 466 -10.39 16.70 29.08
N ALA A 467 -10.60 18.00 29.21
CA ALA A 467 -9.86 19.00 28.47
C ALA A 467 -8.45 19.21 29.04
N GLY A 468 -7.53 19.69 28.20
CA GLY A 468 -6.14 19.97 28.58
C GLY A 468 -5.15 19.27 27.66
N VAL A 469 -3.88 19.30 28.07
CA VAL A 469 -2.77 18.59 27.43
C VAL A 469 -2.63 17.23 28.09
N GLU A 470 -2.52 16.15 27.33
CA GLU A 470 -2.20 14.80 27.83
C GLU A 470 -0.90 14.28 27.22
N PHE A 471 0.00 13.75 28.04
CA PHE A 471 1.21 13.07 27.58
C PHE A 471 1.71 12.09 28.66
N ALA A 472 2.80 11.38 28.39
CA ALA A 472 3.45 10.54 29.39
C ALA A 472 4.96 10.79 29.50
N ILE A 473 5.54 10.43 30.64
CA ILE A 473 6.98 10.38 30.87
C ILE A 473 7.31 8.96 31.28
N ILE A 474 8.31 8.34 30.67
CA ILE A 474 8.72 6.97 30.99
C ILE A 474 10.23 6.90 31.21
N ASN A 475 10.63 6.18 32.26
CA ASN A 475 11.99 5.66 32.36
C ASN A 475 12.05 4.32 31.61
N ILE A 476 12.73 4.26 30.48
CA ILE A 476 12.77 3.06 29.62
C ILE A 476 13.60 1.90 30.20
N GLU A 477 14.41 2.15 31.24
CA GLU A 477 15.15 1.09 31.94
C GLU A 477 14.36 0.53 33.12
N THR A 478 13.78 1.40 33.97
CA THR A 478 13.04 0.98 35.17
C THR A 478 11.56 0.70 34.86
N LEU A 479 11.09 1.10 33.69
CA LEU A 479 9.69 1.06 33.26
C LEU A 479 8.76 1.80 34.23
N GLU A 480 9.25 2.89 34.83
CA GLU A 480 8.45 3.83 35.60
C GLU A 480 7.76 4.79 34.62
N LEU A 481 6.44 4.69 34.54
CA LEU A 481 5.60 5.51 33.65
C LEU A 481 4.74 6.46 34.48
N GLU A 482 4.70 7.73 34.08
CA GLU A 482 3.86 8.78 34.64
C GLU A 482 2.98 9.37 33.53
N PHE A 483 1.67 9.35 33.74
CA PHE A 483 0.74 10.10 32.90
C PHE A 483 0.61 11.55 33.40
N GLN A 484 0.70 12.49 32.48
CA GLN A 484 0.64 13.92 32.75
C GLN A 484 -0.62 14.54 32.14
N ARG A 485 -1.19 15.50 32.86
CA ARG A 485 -2.32 16.33 32.42
C ARG A 485 -2.08 17.77 32.84
N LEU A 486 -2.11 18.70 31.88
CA LEU A 486 -1.86 20.12 32.14
C LEU A 486 -2.99 20.99 31.59
N PRO A 487 -3.41 22.05 32.30
CA PRO A 487 -4.26 23.07 31.71
C PRO A 487 -3.45 23.91 30.72
N TYR A 488 -4.09 24.36 29.64
CA TYR A 488 -3.56 25.37 28.72
C TYR A 488 -4.66 26.39 28.41
N ASN A 489 -4.31 27.48 27.73
CA ASN A 489 -5.27 28.52 27.36
C ASN A 489 -6.12 28.09 26.14
N ILE A 490 -7.16 27.29 26.39
CA ILE A 490 -8.07 26.78 25.35
C ILE A 490 -8.76 27.92 24.60
N ASP A 491 -9.15 28.99 25.31
CA ASP A 491 -9.85 30.13 24.72
C ASP A 491 -9.00 30.83 23.66
N LYS A 492 -7.67 30.90 23.85
CA LYS A 492 -6.75 31.45 22.86
C LYS A 492 -6.71 30.60 21.59
N THR A 493 -6.71 29.28 21.70
CA THR A 493 -6.82 28.37 20.55
C THR A 493 -8.17 28.53 19.84
N ILE A 494 -9.29 28.58 20.59
CA ILE A 494 -10.64 28.76 20.02
C ILE A 494 -10.75 30.10 19.30
N ALA A 495 -10.27 31.19 19.89
CA ALA A 495 -10.27 32.51 19.26
C ALA A 495 -9.50 32.50 17.93
N ALA A 496 -8.35 31.81 17.88
CA ALA A 496 -7.56 31.64 16.66
C ALA A 496 -8.28 30.79 15.60
N MET A 497 -8.99 29.74 16.02
CA MET A 497 -9.83 28.91 15.14
C MET A 497 -10.99 29.74 14.56
N THR A 498 -11.67 30.53 15.38
CA THR A 498 -12.76 31.43 14.94
C THR A 498 -12.24 32.48 13.95
N ALA A 499 -11.11 33.11 14.23
CA ALA A 499 -10.49 34.09 13.34
C ALA A 499 -10.10 33.51 11.97
N ARG A 500 -9.85 32.19 11.89
CA ARG A 500 -9.55 31.44 10.66
C ARG A 500 -10.75 30.70 10.08
N HIS A 501 -11.95 30.99 10.57
CA HIS A 501 -13.22 30.43 10.08
C HIS A 501 -13.35 28.90 10.22
N PHE A 502 -12.74 28.31 11.26
CA PHE A 502 -12.94 26.90 11.57
C PHE A 502 -14.40 26.66 12.05
N PRO A 503 -14.98 25.49 11.78
CA PRO A 503 -16.27 25.10 12.35
C PRO A 503 -16.26 25.17 13.88
N ALA A 504 -17.27 25.82 14.47
CA ALA A 504 -17.37 26.01 15.92
C ALA A 504 -17.31 24.68 16.71
N ALA A 505 -17.86 23.61 16.13
CA ALA A 505 -17.84 22.26 16.71
C ALA A 505 -16.41 21.74 17.00
N LEU A 506 -15.38 22.19 16.28
CA LEU A 506 -14.00 21.83 16.60
C LEU A 506 -13.51 22.51 17.88
N GLY A 507 -13.91 23.76 18.14
CA GLY A 507 -13.59 24.45 19.39
C GLY A 507 -14.35 23.84 20.59
N GLU A 508 -15.61 23.47 20.40
CA GLU A 508 -16.42 22.79 21.42
C GLU A 508 -15.81 21.44 21.85
N ARG A 509 -15.21 20.71 20.90
CA ARG A 509 -14.49 19.47 21.17
C ARG A 509 -13.31 19.66 22.12
N LEU A 510 -12.56 20.76 21.99
CA LEU A 510 -11.44 21.08 22.88
C LEU A 510 -11.91 21.29 24.33
N LEU A 511 -13.04 21.98 24.52
CA LEU A 511 -13.62 22.21 25.85
C LEU A 511 -14.13 20.92 26.50
N GLN A 512 -14.61 19.97 25.69
CA GLN A 512 -15.18 18.71 26.18
C GLN A 512 -14.14 17.58 26.30
N GLY A 513 -12.96 17.73 25.69
CA GLY A 513 -12.00 16.65 25.51
C GLY A 513 -12.60 15.48 24.72
N LYS A 514 -13.10 15.76 23.50
CA LYS A 514 -13.77 14.79 22.61
C LYS A 514 -13.26 14.81 21.18
#